data_AF-A0A8X8BUP0-F1
#
_entry.id   AF-A0A8X8BUP0-F1
#
_cell.length_a   1.000
_cell.length_b   1.000
_cell.length_c   1.000
_cell.angle_alpha   90.00
_cell.angle_beta   90.00
_cell.angle_gamma   90.00
#
_symmetry.space_group_name_H-M   'P 1'
#
loop_
_entity.id
_entity.type
_entity.pdbx_description
1 polymer ?
#
loop_
_entity_poly.entity_id
_entity_poly.type
_entity_poly.pdbx_seq_one_letter_code
_entity_poly.pdbx_strand_id
1 'polypeptide(L)'
;MSLKAKALYSFQSENKEEISIYENEELVIFDENSLDGWLQGQNSRGEKGLFPASYVEIIRPQSNCGFAEYSASPSSSSDASFFSAASSPPFYHQRGYEDEDDDDWDDWDDSSTVVEEQSRPEDGANGYSKPHFANSSVQYRVKPTLEHQDSISSSKRGSMVGKNLNRFSNFVRSGVEAFVLGDVPVISKNVESYTIDMGGQGPQWKANPQPFMCSIEEPTKQTKFKGIKTYISYRVTPSHTARPVYRRYKHFDWLYNRLLHKFTVISVPHLPEKQATGRFEEDFIEKRKRRLILWMNHMTSHPVLSQYEGFEHFLQCADDKQWKLGKRRAEKDEMVGASFLLTVQIPTEHQDLQDVEERVDSFKVFAKKMDDSVLQLTNVATELVRKHMGGFRKEFRKLGNAFQSVSQAFGLDPPNCSDALNKAISATGQTYEAIGELFAEQPKNDLYHMLDQLSLYQGLLSNFPDIIHLQKGAFAKVKESQRMSDEGKMDQEEADGIRKRCRVVGFALQAEMNHFHKQRAIDFKEMMQSYLKQQIVFYQRVGQQLERTLHLYDSI
;
A
#
# COMPACT_ATOMS: atom_id res chain seq x y z
N MET A 1 18.78 -28.58 -12.99
CA MET A 1 18.16 -29.53 -13.93
C MET A 1 17.32 -28.72 -14.91
N SER A 2 17.25 -29.09 -16.18
CA SER A 2 16.28 -28.50 -17.11
C SER A 2 14.88 -28.93 -16.68
N LEU A 3 14.06 -27.98 -16.23
CA LEU A 3 12.66 -28.24 -15.87
C LEU A 3 11.82 -28.21 -17.14
N LYS A 4 10.97 -29.23 -17.33
CA LYS A 4 9.91 -29.17 -18.34
C LYS A 4 8.76 -28.32 -17.81
N ALA A 5 8.15 -27.56 -18.71
CA ALA A 5 6.88 -26.88 -18.47
C ALA A 5 5.97 -27.03 -19.70
N LYS A 6 4.69 -26.71 -19.53
CA LYS A 6 3.69 -26.68 -20.59
C LYS A 6 2.97 -25.34 -20.58
N ALA A 7 2.81 -24.71 -21.73
CA ALA A 7 2.04 -23.48 -21.85
C ALA A 7 0.54 -23.74 -21.59
N LEU A 8 -0.05 -22.96 -20.69
CA LEU A 8 -1.48 -22.95 -20.36
C LEU A 8 -2.29 -21.98 -21.22
N TYR A 9 -1.62 -20.96 -21.79
CA TYR A 9 -2.21 -19.94 -22.66
C TYR A 9 -1.18 -19.52 -23.71
N SER A 10 -1.67 -19.06 -24.87
CA SER A 10 -0.80 -18.43 -25.88
C SER A 10 -0.36 -17.04 -25.42
N PHE A 11 0.93 -16.72 -25.61
CA PHE A 11 1.53 -15.40 -25.41
C PHE A 11 2.36 -15.02 -26.63
N GLN A 12 2.22 -13.78 -27.09
CA GLN A 12 2.96 -13.24 -28.23
C GLN A 12 3.98 -12.22 -27.72
N SER A 13 5.25 -12.44 -28.06
CA SER A 13 6.38 -11.61 -27.65
C SER A 13 6.34 -10.24 -28.33
N GLU A 14 6.39 -9.18 -27.53
CA GLU A 14 6.47 -7.78 -28.00
C GLU A 14 7.93 -7.30 -28.07
N ASN A 15 8.79 -7.81 -27.18
CA ASN A 15 10.21 -7.45 -27.11
C ASN A 15 11.14 -8.54 -27.66
N LYS A 16 12.35 -8.15 -28.08
CA LYS A 16 13.39 -9.05 -28.61
C LYS A 16 14.06 -9.95 -27.56
N GLU A 17 13.74 -9.76 -26.27
CA GLU A 17 14.24 -10.57 -25.16
C GLU A 17 13.20 -11.61 -24.71
N GLU A 18 11.99 -11.55 -25.26
CA GLU A 18 10.87 -12.46 -25.02
C GLU A 18 10.78 -13.53 -26.12
N ILE A 19 10.04 -14.62 -25.87
CA ILE A 19 9.62 -15.57 -26.91
C ILE A 19 8.11 -15.79 -26.89
N SER A 20 7.53 -15.90 -28.08
CA SER A 20 6.13 -16.31 -28.24
C SER A 20 5.98 -17.79 -27.86
N ILE A 21 4.90 -18.13 -27.16
CA ILE A 21 4.54 -19.49 -26.77
C ILE A 21 3.06 -19.72 -27.11
N TYR A 22 2.70 -20.93 -27.54
CA TYR A 22 1.31 -21.28 -27.88
C TYR A 22 0.70 -22.22 -26.85
N GLU A 23 -0.62 -22.15 -26.65
CA GLU A 23 -1.33 -23.04 -25.73
C GLU A 23 -1.00 -24.52 -25.99
N ASN A 24 -0.68 -25.25 -24.92
CA ASN A 24 -0.22 -26.65 -24.92
C ASN A 24 1.20 -26.91 -25.46
N GLU A 25 1.99 -25.89 -25.83
CA GLU A 25 3.40 -26.05 -26.23
C GLU A 25 4.28 -26.53 -25.05
N GLU A 26 5.20 -27.49 -25.30
CA GLU A 26 6.23 -27.87 -24.33
C GLU A 26 7.38 -26.85 -24.30
N LEU A 27 7.82 -26.52 -23.08
CA LEU A 27 8.85 -25.54 -22.77
C LEU A 27 9.95 -26.16 -21.89
N VAL A 28 11.18 -25.72 -22.08
CA VAL A 28 12.33 -26.08 -21.23
C VAL A 28 12.82 -24.84 -20.50
N ILE A 29 12.66 -24.82 -19.18
CA ILE A 29 13.11 -23.72 -18.31
C ILE A 29 14.60 -23.90 -17.98
N PHE A 30 15.36 -22.81 -18.05
CA PHE A 30 16.79 -22.78 -17.76
C PHE A 30 17.12 -22.28 -16.34
N ASP A 31 16.32 -21.36 -15.79
CA ASP A 31 16.42 -20.91 -14.40
C ASP A 31 15.02 -20.82 -13.77
N GLU A 32 14.89 -21.29 -12.53
CA GLU A 32 13.66 -21.24 -11.72
C GLU A 32 13.63 -19.98 -10.83
N ASN A 33 14.73 -19.22 -10.76
CA ASN A 33 14.79 -17.91 -10.09
C ASN A 33 14.07 -16.84 -10.91
N SER A 34 12.73 -16.84 -10.87
CA SER A 34 11.90 -15.86 -11.57
C SER A 34 12.22 -14.42 -11.13
N LEU A 35 12.79 -13.63 -12.03
CA LEU A 35 12.87 -12.18 -11.88
C LEU A 35 11.53 -11.58 -12.33
N ASP A 36 10.87 -10.88 -11.40
CA ASP A 36 9.66 -10.07 -11.63
C ASP A 36 8.50 -10.77 -12.37
N GLY A 37 8.31 -12.07 -12.11
CA GLY A 37 7.21 -12.86 -12.68
C GLY A 37 7.46 -13.46 -14.07
N TRP A 38 8.68 -13.35 -14.61
CA TRP A 38 9.08 -13.98 -15.88
C TRP A 38 9.97 -15.21 -15.63
N LEU A 39 9.91 -16.17 -16.56
CA LEU A 39 10.80 -17.34 -16.61
C LEU A 39 11.62 -17.31 -17.90
N GLN A 40 12.89 -17.74 -17.81
CA GLN A 40 13.76 -17.87 -18.99
C GLN A 40 13.82 -19.33 -19.44
N GLY A 41 13.58 -19.57 -20.73
CA GLY A 41 13.54 -20.92 -21.28
C GLY A 41 13.64 -21.00 -22.80
N GLN A 42 13.25 -22.15 -23.33
CA GLN A 42 13.22 -22.48 -24.75
C GLN A 42 11.91 -23.17 -25.12
N ASN A 43 11.30 -22.76 -26.23
CA ASN A 43 10.05 -23.34 -26.75
C ASN A 43 10.30 -24.51 -27.72
N SER A 44 9.23 -25.14 -28.24
CA SER A 44 9.37 -26.34 -29.08
C SER A 44 10.00 -26.05 -30.44
N ARG A 45 10.00 -24.77 -30.86
CA ARG A 45 10.65 -24.27 -32.08
C ARG A 45 12.14 -23.97 -31.87
N GLY A 46 12.64 -24.09 -30.65
CA GLY A 46 14.03 -23.87 -30.28
C GLY A 46 14.39 -22.40 -30.01
N GLU A 47 13.42 -21.49 -30.01
CA GLU A 47 13.61 -20.07 -29.71
C GLU A 47 13.85 -19.89 -28.20
N LYS A 48 14.77 -18.99 -27.80
CA LYS A 48 15.15 -18.77 -26.39
C LYS A 48 14.88 -17.34 -25.96
N GLY A 49 14.27 -17.17 -24.79
CA GLY A 49 13.96 -15.86 -24.22
C GLY A 49 13.11 -15.97 -22.96
N LEU A 50 12.49 -14.85 -22.60
CA LEU A 50 11.57 -14.73 -21.47
C LEU A 50 10.12 -15.02 -21.87
N PHE A 51 9.35 -15.61 -20.96
CA PHE A 51 7.89 -15.73 -21.04
C PHE A 51 7.24 -15.60 -19.65
N PRO A 52 5.96 -15.19 -19.54
CA PRO A 52 5.32 -14.98 -18.23
C PRO A 52 5.20 -16.29 -17.43
N ALA A 53 5.59 -16.27 -16.16
CA ALA A 53 5.52 -17.46 -15.29
C ALA A 53 4.08 -17.96 -15.07
N SER A 54 3.09 -17.05 -15.14
CA SER A 54 1.67 -17.36 -15.00
C SER A 54 1.04 -18.02 -16.24
N TYR A 55 1.75 -18.06 -17.38
CA TYR A 55 1.26 -18.65 -18.63
C TYR A 55 1.70 -20.11 -18.80
N VAL A 56 2.41 -20.68 -17.82
CA VAL A 56 3.01 -22.02 -17.91
C VAL A 56 2.81 -22.84 -16.63
N GLU A 57 2.70 -24.16 -16.76
CA GLU A 57 2.70 -25.12 -15.66
C GLU A 57 4.02 -25.91 -15.67
N ILE A 58 4.75 -25.91 -14.55
CA ILE A 58 6.04 -26.62 -14.45
C ILE A 58 5.79 -28.11 -14.15
N ILE A 59 6.10 -28.96 -15.12
CA ILE A 59 5.99 -30.42 -15.01
C ILE A 59 7.18 -30.95 -14.21
N ARG A 60 7.05 -30.90 -12.88
CA ARG A 60 7.96 -31.61 -11.96
C ARG A 60 7.58 -33.10 -11.93
N PRO A 61 8.50 -34.04 -12.23
CA PRO A 61 8.18 -35.45 -12.18
C PRO A 61 7.87 -35.88 -10.74
N GLN A 62 6.70 -36.49 -10.53
CA GLN A 62 6.34 -37.04 -9.23
C GLN A 62 7.23 -38.24 -8.89
N SER A 63 8.05 -38.11 -7.85
CA SER A 63 8.78 -39.23 -7.25
C SER A 63 7.81 -40.15 -6.50
N ASN A 64 7.19 -41.06 -7.25
CA ASN A 64 6.22 -42.02 -6.74
C ASN A 64 6.89 -43.03 -5.78
N CYS A 65 6.92 -42.72 -4.49
CA CYS A 65 7.59 -43.52 -3.47
C CYS A 65 6.59 -44.37 -2.68
N GLY A 66 6.32 -45.57 -3.19
CA GLY A 66 5.57 -46.60 -2.49
C GLY A 66 6.48 -47.73 -2.01
N PHE A 67 6.74 -47.78 -0.70
CA PHE A 67 7.24 -48.91 0.12
C PHE A 67 8.46 -49.77 -0.32
N ALA A 68 9.29 -50.06 0.69
CA ALA A 68 10.20 -51.21 0.85
C ALA A 68 11.62 -51.20 0.22
N GLU A 69 12.59 -51.31 1.15
CA GLU A 69 13.75 -52.23 1.16
C GLU A 69 15.03 -52.08 0.28
N TYR A 70 16.15 -52.10 1.02
CA TYR A 70 17.52 -52.62 0.75
C TYR A 70 18.45 -52.09 -0.39
N SER A 71 19.59 -51.54 0.08
CA SER A 71 20.98 -51.85 -0.35
C SER A 71 21.63 -51.26 -1.64
N ALA A 72 22.38 -50.17 -1.43
CA ALA A 72 23.81 -49.97 -1.78
C ALA A 72 24.36 -50.03 -3.24
N SER A 73 24.78 -48.84 -3.75
CA SER A 73 26.12 -48.52 -4.36
C SER A 73 26.57 -49.13 -5.71
N PRO A 74 27.57 -48.53 -6.44
CA PRO A 74 27.86 -47.11 -6.71
C PRO A 74 28.32 -46.81 -8.20
N SER A 75 28.86 -45.59 -8.47
CA SER A 75 29.71 -45.16 -9.65
C SER A 75 29.09 -45.07 -11.07
N SER A 76 29.52 -44.21 -12.03
CA SER A 76 30.40 -42.99 -12.05
C SER A 76 30.33 -42.22 -13.42
N SER A 77 30.83 -40.95 -13.48
CA SER A 77 31.44 -40.22 -14.65
C SER A 77 30.67 -40.09 -16.01
N SER A 78 30.21 -38.92 -16.53
CA SER A 78 30.89 -37.70 -17.08
C SER A 78 31.47 -37.85 -18.52
N ASP A 79 31.46 -36.90 -19.49
CA ASP A 79 31.10 -35.45 -19.54
C ASP A 79 30.94 -34.89 -21.01
N ALA A 80 30.73 -33.57 -21.20
CA ALA A 80 30.93 -32.71 -22.41
C ALA A 80 30.01 -32.91 -23.68
N SER A 81 29.28 -31.90 -24.26
CA SER A 81 29.63 -30.70 -25.09
C SER A 81 29.30 -30.91 -26.62
N PHE A 82 29.25 -29.98 -27.62
CA PHE A 82 29.42 -28.50 -27.76
C PHE A 82 28.89 -27.95 -29.15
N PHE A 83 28.03 -26.89 -29.20
CA PHE A 83 27.86 -25.87 -30.30
C PHE A 83 27.39 -26.33 -31.73
N SER A 84 26.95 -25.53 -32.74
CA SER A 84 26.29 -24.19 -32.84
C SER A 84 25.71 -23.82 -34.25
N ALA A 85 24.57 -23.10 -34.27
CA ALA A 85 24.18 -21.91 -35.10
C ALA A 85 23.75 -21.90 -36.62
N ALA A 86 22.81 -20.96 -36.89
CA ALA A 86 22.60 -20.05 -38.06
C ALA A 86 21.76 -20.45 -39.33
N SER A 87 20.69 -19.66 -39.63
CA SER A 87 20.38 -18.98 -40.93
C SER A 87 18.97 -18.32 -41.00
N SER A 88 18.81 -17.20 -41.72
CA SER A 88 17.54 -16.47 -42.06
C SER A 88 17.21 -16.64 -43.58
N PRO A 89 16.28 -15.95 -44.32
CA PRO A 89 15.43 -14.73 -44.08
C PRO A 89 13.97 -14.84 -44.71
N PRO A 90 13.30 -13.83 -45.38
CA PRO A 90 12.80 -12.47 -45.03
C PRO A 90 11.29 -12.13 -45.34
N PHE A 91 10.86 -10.88 -45.04
CA PHE A 91 9.62 -10.11 -45.46
C PHE A 91 8.27 -10.49 -44.79
N TYR A 92 7.30 -9.59 -44.50
CA TYR A 92 6.84 -8.33 -45.16
C TYR A 92 6.44 -7.19 -44.16
N HIS A 93 5.89 -6.06 -44.63
CA HIS A 93 5.56 -4.83 -43.85
C HIS A 93 4.11 -4.30 -44.07
N GLN A 94 3.36 -3.99 -43.00
CA GLN A 94 2.27 -2.98 -42.96
C GLN A 94 1.97 -2.65 -41.47
N ARG A 95 2.33 -1.47 -40.93
CA ARG A 95 1.64 -0.15 -40.93
C ARG A 95 0.33 -0.15 -40.12
N GLY A 96 0.34 0.54 -38.96
CA GLY A 96 -0.74 0.55 -37.97
C GLY A 96 -1.78 1.67 -38.10
N TYR A 97 -2.62 1.78 -37.07
CA TYR A 97 -3.76 2.71 -36.94
C TYR A 97 -3.54 3.72 -35.81
N GLU A 98 -4.39 4.73 -35.78
CA GLU A 98 -4.53 5.72 -34.71
C GLU A 98 -5.76 5.32 -33.86
N ASP A 99 -5.57 5.03 -32.58
CA ASP A 99 -6.65 4.64 -31.67
C ASP A 99 -7.20 5.87 -30.91
N GLU A 100 -8.40 6.32 -31.29
CA GLU A 100 -9.24 7.23 -30.51
C GLU A 100 -10.27 6.42 -29.68
N ASP A 101 -10.66 6.95 -28.52
CA ASP A 101 -11.81 6.55 -27.67
C ASP A 101 -11.94 5.06 -27.23
N ASP A 102 -11.46 4.72 -26.02
CA ASP A 102 -11.87 3.48 -25.30
C ASP A 102 -12.09 3.66 -23.77
N ASP A 103 -12.30 4.90 -23.31
CA ASP A 103 -12.42 5.26 -21.87
C ASP A 103 -13.86 5.23 -21.28
N ASP A 104 -14.91 5.03 -22.08
CA ASP A 104 -16.33 5.17 -21.63
C ASP A 104 -16.86 3.96 -20.80
N TRP A 105 -16.07 2.89 -20.64
CA TRP A 105 -16.52 1.66 -19.97
C TRP A 105 -16.56 1.71 -18.43
N ASP A 106 -15.85 2.64 -17.76
CA ASP A 106 -15.62 2.56 -16.30
C ASP A 106 -16.73 3.19 -15.41
N ASP A 107 -17.66 4.00 -15.97
CA ASP A 107 -18.78 4.58 -15.17
C ASP A 107 -19.87 3.54 -14.79
N TRP A 108 -19.80 2.33 -15.37
CA TRP A 108 -20.72 1.21 -15.10
C TRP A 108 -20.40 0.40 -13.83
N ASP A 109 -19.18 0.52 -13.26
CA ASP A 109 -18.74 -0.27 -12.09
C ASP A 109 -19.38 0.14 -10.75
N ASP A 110 -20.16 1.22 -10.73
CA ASP A 110 -20.63 1.88 -9.50
C ASP A 110 -22.00 1.41 -9.01
N SER A 111 -22.91 1.00 -9.90
CA SER A 111 -24.31 0.67 -9.57
C SER A 111 -24.50 -0.49 -8.59
N SER A 112 -25.52 -0.37 -7.73
CA SER A 112 -26.06 -1.40 -6.82
C SER A 112 -25.26 -1.62 -5.55
N THR A 113 -25.63 -0.86 -4.51
CA THR A 113 -25.96 -1.50 -3.23
C THR A 113 -27.39 -2.07 -3.30
N VAL A 114 -27.66 -3.18 -2.60
CA VAL A 114 -29.02 -3.75 -2.49
C VAL A 114 -29.38 -3.79 -1.01
N VAL A 115 -30.33 -2.94 -0.62
CA VAL A 115 -31.11 -3.11 0.60
C VAL A 115 -32.43 -3.77 0.22
N GLU A 116 -32.87 -4.76 1.00
CA GLU A 116 -34.20 -5.34 0.83
C GLU A 116 -35.24 -4.38 1.43
N GLU A 117 -36.22 -3.98 0.63
CA GLU A 117 -37.44 -3.33 1.13
C GLU A 117 -38.68 -3.93 0.43
N GLN A 118 -39.85 -3.74 1.05
CA GLN A 118 -40.98 -4.66 0.95
C GLN A 118 -41.88 -4.45 -0.28
N SER A 119 -42.61 -5.49 -0.65
CA SER A 119 -43.26 -5.63 -1.95
C SER A 119 -44.67 -5.01 -2.06
N ARG A 120 -44.94 -4.33 -3.20
CA ARG A 120 -46.26 -4.15 -3.85
C ARG A 120 -46.09 -3.65 -5.31
N PRO A 121 -47.11 -3.76 -6.20
CA PRO A 121 -46.87 -3.97 -7.64
C PRO A 121 -47.24 -2.83 -8.63
N GLU A 122 -46.54 -2.87 -9.79
CA GLU A 122 -46.95 -2.63 -11.20
C GLU A 122 -47.54 -1.28 -11.70
N ASP A 123 -46.68 -0.51 -12.42
CA ASP A 123 -46.87 0.14 -13.77
C ASP A 123 -45.46 0.64 -14.24
N GLY A 124 -45.12 1.05 -15.48
CA GLY A 124 -45.86 1.17 -16.75
C GLY A 124 -44.97 1.27 -18.02
N ALA A 125 -45.60 1.32 -19.21
CA ALA A 125 -45.02 1.11 -20.55
C ALA A 125 -44.32 2.31 -21.27
N ASN A 126 -43.47 1.97 -22.28
CA ASN A 126 -43.02 2.76 -23.48
C ASN A 126 -42.11 4.01 -23.29
N GLY A 127 -41.26 4.45 -24.24
CA GLY A 127 -40.75 3.86 -25.52
C GLY A 127 -40.10 4.89 -26.50
N TYR A 128 -39.16 4.46 -27.38
CA TYR A 128 -38.56 5.19 -28.56
C TYR A 128 -37.66 6.45 -28.29
N SER A 129 -36.83 7.01 -29.20
CA SER A 129 -35.89 6.49 -30.24
C SER A 129 -34.93 7.61 -30.75
N LYS A 130 -33.78 7.28 -31.39
CA LYS A 130 -32.78 8.21 -32.01
C LYS A 130 -32.84 8.25 -33.56
N PRO A 131 -32.27 9.29 -34.21
CA PRO A 131 -31.64 9.20 -35.54
C PRO A 131 -30.17 9.74 -35.60
N HIS A 132 -29.49 9.54 -36.74
CA HIS A 132 -28.08 9.93 -37.05
C HIS A 132 -27.97 11.15 -38.00
N PHE A 133 -26.76 11.70 -38.22
CA PHE A 133 -26.20 12.03 -39.57
C PHE A 133 -24.66 12.27 -39.53
N ALA A 134 -24.00 12.57 -40.67
CA ALA A 134 -22.63 12.09 -40.96
C ALA A 134 -21.72 12.98 -41.89
N ASN A 135 -20.44 12.57 -42.01
CA ASN A 135 -19.42 12.85 -43.06
C ASN A 135 -18.89 14.29 -43.32
N SER A 136 -17.55 14.43 -43.35
CA SER A 136 -16.74 14.70 -44.59
C SER A 136 -15.23 14.85 -44.28
N SER A 137 -14.37 14.99 -45.30
CA SER A 137 -12.89 14.88 -45.26
C SER A 137 -12.18 15.90 -46.20
N VAL A 138 -10.82 15.96 -46.23
CA VAL A 138 -9.92 16.13 -47.42
C VAL A 138 -8.49 16.75 -47.18
N GLN A 139 -7.45 15.99 -47.59
CA GLN A 139 -6.10 16.35 -48.16
C GLN A 139 -4.83 16.86 -47.41
N TYR A 140 -3.72 16.28 -47.89
CA TYR A 140 -2.27 16.29 -47.56
C TYR A 140 -1.41 17.55 -47.83
N ARG A 141 -0.22 17.60 -47.18
CA ARG A 141 1.07 18.07 -47.78
C ARG A 141 2.29 17.37 -47.13
N VAL A 142 3.50 17.37 -47.76
CA VAL A 142 4.61 16.41 -47.44
C VAL A 142 6.05 16.97 -47.62
N LYS A 143 6.98 16.64 -46.67
CA LYS A 143 8.48 16.65 -46.71
C LYS A 143 9.25 17.99 -46.76
N PRO A 144 10.58 18.08 -46.46
CA PRO A 144 11.64 17.02 -46.39
C PRO A 144 12.51 16.93 -45.10
N THR A 145 13.66 16.22 -45.18
CA THR A 145 14.55 15.70 -44.09
C THR A 145 16.04 16.05 -44.26
N LEU A 146 16.81 16.05 -43.14
CA LEU A 146 18.28 15.87 -42.96
C LEU A 146 18.46 15.16 -41.57
N GLU A 147 19.35 14.19 -41.29
CA GLU A 147 20.84 14.07 -41.36
C GLU A 147 21.61 14.92 -40.30
N HIS A 148 22.61 14.43 -39.53
CA HIS A 148 23.28 13.11 -39.40
C HIS A 148 24.15 12.98 -38.09
N GLN A 149 24.76 11.81 -37.83
CA GLN A 149 26.05 11.54 -37.12
C GLN A 149 26.13 11.24 -35.58
N ASP A 150 27.17 10.45 -35.19
CA ASP A 150 27.36 9.72 -33.92
C ASP A 150 28.50 10.24 -32.98
N SER A 151 28.59 9.76 -31.71
CA SER A 151 29.86 9.28 -31.07
C SER A 151 29.78 8.79 -29.58
N ILE A 152 29.89 7.47 -29.40
CA ILE A 152 30.50 6.61 -28.34
C ILE A 152 31.15 7.27 -27.07
N SER A 153 30.80 6.79 -25.85
CA SER A 153 31.76 6.08 -24.92
C SER A 153 31.28 5.69 -23.49
N SER A 154 31.74 4.49 -23.04
CA SER A 154 32.17 4.08 -21.68
C SER A 154 31.26 4.15 -20.41
N SER A 155 30.50 3.08 -20.19
CA SER A 155 30.65 2.13 -19.04
C SER A 155 30.84 2.61 -17.59
N LYS A 156 29.78 2.46 -16.76
CA LYS A 156 29.77 1.63 -15.51
C LYS A 156 28.34 1.51 -14.93
N ARG A 157 27.77 0.30 -14.89
CA ARG A 157 26.47 0.04 -14.21
C ARG A 157 26.70 -0.46 -12.78
N GLY A 158 26.08 0.20 -11.80
CA GLY A 158 25.80 -0.38 -10.48
C GLY A 158 24.34 -0.83 -10.43
N SER A 159 24.05 -1.98 -9.80
CA SER A 159 22.68 -2.50 -9.70
C SER A 159 21.91 -1.81 -8.57
N MET A 160 20.70 -1.33 -8.86
CA MET A 160 19.69 -1.00 -7.86
C MET A 160 18.32 -1.48 -8.33
N VAL A 161 17.55 -2.06 -7.41
CA VAL A 161 16.28 -2.73 -7.66
C VAL A 161 15.20 -1.75 -8.13
N GLY A 162 14.31 -2.23 -9.01
CA GLY A 162 13.26 -1.43 -9.64
C GLY A 162 12.36 -0.70 -8.65
N LYS A 163 12.26 0.62 -8.80
CA LYS A 163 11.14 1.42 -8.32
C LYS A 163 10.18 1.61 -9.49
N ASN A 164 8.89 1.31 -9.30
CA ASN A 164 7.87 1.45 -10.36
C ASN A 164 7.94 2.83 -11.03
N LEU A 165 8.32 2.86 -12.31
CA LEU A 165 8.70 4.08 -13.02
C LEU A 165 7.50 4.89 -13.55
N ASN A 166 6.36 4.82 -12.87
CA ASN A 166 5.10 5.50 -13.20
C ASN A 166 4.61 6.47 -12.10
N ARG A 167 5.52 6.98 -11.25
CA ARG A 167 5.21 8.04 -10.25
C ARG A 167 5.38 9.48 -10.80
N PHE A 168 5.71 9.65 -12.10
CA PHE A 168 6.26 10.92 -12.63
C PHE A 168 5.43 11.64 -13.70
N SER A 169 4.31 11.09 -14.19
CA SER A 169 3.50 11.72 -15.24
C SER A 169 2.54 12.81 -14.76
N ASN A 170 1.97 12.68 -13.56
CA ASN A 170 0.94 13.60 -13.05
C ASN A 170 1.48 14.75 -12.17
N PHE A 171 2.78 14.79 -11.87
CA PHE A 171 3.38 15.91 -11.12
C PHE A 171 4.05 16.91 -12.07
N VAL A 172 3.22 17.54 -12.92
CA VAL A 172 3.63 18.65 -13.78
C VAL A 172 4.15 19.80 -12.90
N ARG A 173 5.21 20.47 -13.39
CA ARG A 173 5.89 21.66 -12.84
C ARG A 173 5.22 22.29 -11.62
N SER A 174 5.91 22.18 -10.48
CA SER A 174 5.58 22.68 -9.14
C SER A 174 4.47 23.73 -9.09
N GLY A 175 3.21 23.30 -8.87
CA GLY A 175 2.10 24.24 -8.70
C GLY A 175 2.36 25.25 -7.56
N VAL A 176 3.07 24.85 -6.50
CA VAL A 176 3.42 25.77 -5.40
C VAL A 176 4.50 26.79 -5.79
N GLU A 177 5.30 26.54 -6.83
CA GLU A 177 6.16 27.56 -7.44
C GLU A 177 5.29 28.62 -8.12
N ALA A 178 4.28 28.21 -8.90
CA ALA A 178 3.29 29.12 -9.48
C ALA A 178 2.49 29.89 -8.40
N PHE A 179 2.15 29.26 -7.28
CA PHE A 179 1.57 29.99 -6.13
C PHE A 179 2.55 31.01 -5.56
N VAL A 180 3.82 30.64 -5.34
CA VAL A 180 4.84 31.54 -4.77
C VAL A 180 5.10 32.73 -5.69
N LEU A 181 5.24 32.52 -7.01
CA LEU A 181 5.39 33.56 -8.03
C LEU A 181 4.13 34.45 -8.13
N GLY A 182 2.95 33.85 -8.06
CA GLY A 182 1.65 34.55 -8.07
C GLY A 182 0.76 34.22 -9.27
N ASP A 183 1.14 33.24 -10.09
CA ASP A 183 0.44 32.84 -11.32
C ASP A 183 -0.89 32.11 -11.07
N VAL A 184 -1.22 31.81 -9.80
CA VAL A 184 -2.47 31.14 -9.42
C VAL A 184 -3.63 32.15 -9.37
N PRO A 185 -4.70 31.98 -10.18
CA PRO A 185 -5.83 32.91 -10.20
C PRO A 185 -6.56 33.02 -8.86
N VAL A 186 -6.89 34.24 -8.44
CA VAL A 186 -7.66 34.50 -7.21
C VAL A 186 -9.16 34.29 -7.48
N ILE A 187 -9.62 33.06 -7.25
CA ILE A 187 -11.04 32.68 -7.42
C ILE A 187 -11.89 33.35 -6.34
N SER A 188 -12.91 34.12 -6.74
CA SER A 188 -13.66 35.03 -5.86
C SER A 188 -14.68 34.37 -4.91
N LYS A 189 -14.59 33.06 -4.68
CA LYS A 189 -15.52 32.27 -3.85
C LYS A 189 -14.80 31.26 -2.95
N ASN A 190 -14.00 31.77 -2.01
CA ASN A 190 -13.44 30.93 -0.94
C ASN A 190 -14.56 30.52 0.03
N VAL A 191 -15.10 29.31 -0.15
CA VAL A 191 -16.08 28.68 0.76
C VAL A 191 -15.35 27.91 1.88
N GLU A 192 -14.27 27.19 1.54
CA GLU A 192 -13.35 26.60 2.52
C GLU A 192 -12.30 27.63 2.95
N SER A 193 -11.92 27.65 4.23
CA SER A 193 -10.73 28.34 4.71
C SER A 193 -10.19 27.72 6.00
N TYR A 194 -8.87 27.54 6.07
CA TYR A 194 -8.19 26.81 7.15
C TYR A 194 -7.23 27.76 7.87
N THR A 195 -7.42 27.96 9.18
CA THR A 195 -6.58 28.87 9.98
C THR A 195 -5.37 28.14 10.58
N ILE A 196 -4.24 28.82 10.61
CA ILE A 196 -3.06 28.46 11.41
C ILE A 196 -2.99 29.44 12.58
N ASP A 197 -3.00 28.89 13.80
CA ASP A 197 -2.86 29.64 15.05
C ASP A 197 -1.42 29.48 15.59
N MET A 198 -0.97 30.43 16.42
CA MET A 198 0.28 30.28 17.17
C MET A 198 0.02 29.57 18.50
N GLY A 199 0.78 28.51 18.78
CA GLY A 199 0.71 27.74 20.02
C GLY A 199 2.05 27.67 20.75
N GLY A 200 2.06 27.05 21.94
CA GLY A 200 3.27 26.90 22.77
C GLY A 200 4.39 26.01 22.20
N GLN A 201 4.27 25.55 20.95
CA GLN A 201 5.33 24.88 20.17
C GLN A 201 5.47 25.50 18.76
N GLY A 202 5.11 26.77 18.60
CA GLY A 202 5.06 27.47 17.31
C GLY A 202 3.75 27.24 16.56
N PRO A 203 3.74 27.43 15.23
CA PRO A 203 2.54 27.34 14.39
C PRO A 203 1.83 25.99 14.50
N GLN A 204 0.50 26.00 14.49
CA GLN A 204 -0.34 24.80 14.54
C GLN A 204 -1.63 25.00 13.74
N TRP A 205 -2.15 23.94 13.13
CA TRP A 205 -3.49 23.96 12.54
C TRP A 205 -4.52 24.24 13.63
N LYS A 206 -5.42 25.19 13.39
CA LYS A 206 -6.58 25.45 14.25
C LYS A 206 -7.45 24.19 14.31
N ALA A 207 -7.92 23.82 15.50
CA ALA A 207 -8.73 22.63 15.69
C ALA A 207 -10.04 22.70 14.89
N ASN A 208 -10.51 21.55 14.39
CA ASN A 208 -11.82 21.42 13.76
C ASN A 208 -12.91 21.87 14.77
N PRO A 209 -13.81 22.82 14.42
CA PRO A 209 -14.84 23.32 15.31
C PRO A 209 -15.94 22.30 15.64
N GLN A 210 -16.08 21.23 14.84
CA GLN A 210 -17.01 20.12 15.05
C GLN A 210 -16.24 18.79 15.02
N PRO A 211 -15.42 18.50 16.05
CA PRO A 211 -14.62 17.28 16.09
C PRO A 211 -15.52 16.04 16.19
N PHE A 212 -15.23 15.03 15.37
CA PHE A 212 -15.96 13.76 15.36
C PHE A 212 -14.99 12.59 15.21
N MET A 213 -15.44 11.39 15.63
CA MET A 213 -14.79 10.12 15.31
C MET A 213 -15.63 9.34 14.27
N CYS A 214 -15.00 8.40 13.57
CA CYS A 214 -15.71 7.54 12.63
C CYS A 214 -15.27 6.07 12.82
N SER A 215 -16.24 5.18 13.06
CA SER A 215 -15.96 3.75 13.26
C SER A 215 -16.06 2.98 11.96
N ILE A 216 -15.17 2.01 11.76
CA ILE A 216 -15.25 1.03 10.67
C ILE A 216 -15.55 -0.34 11.28
N GLU A 217 -16.76 -0.81 11.01
CA GLU A 217 -17.31 -2.06 11.54
C GLU A 217 -16.94 -3.25 10.64
N GLU A 218 -17.68 -4.36 10.73
CA GLU A 218 -17.31 -5.60 10.07
C GLU A 218 -17.42 -5.59 8.53
N PRO A 219 -16.50 -6.31 7.84
CA PRO A 219 -16.46 -6.40 6.40
C PRO A 219 -17.59 -7.31 5.87
N THR A 220 -18.58 -6.72 5.22
CA THR A 220 -19.67 -7.46 4.56
C THR A 220 -19.26 -7.88 3.15
N LYS A 221 -19.48 -9.15 2.78
CA LYS A 221 -19.29 -9.63 1.41
C LYS A 221 -20.54 -9.32 0.59
N GLN A 222 -20.46 -8.29 -0.26
CA GLN A 222 -21.55 -7.86 -1.13
C GLN A 222 -21.35 -8.40 -2.56
N THR A 223 -22.44 -8.47 -3.33
CA THR A 223 -22.42 -8.94 -4.72
C THR A 223 -23.13 -7.96 -5.65
N LYS A 224 -22.60 -7.83 -6.87
CA LYS A 224 -23.17 -7.08 -8.00
C LYS A 224 -23.45 -8.04 -9.16
N PHE A 225 -24.29 -7.58 -10.10
CA PHE A 225 -24.65 -8.32 -11.32
C PHE A 225 -25.14 -9.76 -11.02
N LYS A 226 -26.15 -9.89 -10.14
CA LYS A 226 -26.77 -11.17 -9.73
C LYS A 226 -25.77 -12.24 -9.24
N GLY A 227 -24.68 -11.82 -8.59
CA GLY A 227 -23.66 -12.70 -8.02
C GLY A 227 -22.33 -12.75 -8.79
N ILE A 228 -22.29 -12.30 -10.05
CA ILE A 228 -21.11 -12.41 -10.94
C ILE A 228 -19.89 -11.65 -10.37
N LYS A 229 -20.09 -10.51 -9.69
CA LYS A 229 -18.99 -9.69 -9.15
C LYS A 229 -19.12 -9.52 -7.63
N THR A 230 -18.31 -10.22 -6.86
CA THR A 230 -18.30 -10.14 -5.38
C THR A 230 -17.18 -9.23 -4.87
N TYR A 231 -17.45 -8.43 -3.83
CA TYR A 231 -16.50 -7.50 -3.21
C TYR A 231 -16.72 -7.39 -1.70
N ILE A 232 -15.71 -6.87 -0.98
CA ILE A 232 -15.82 -6.54 0.44
C ILE A 232 -16.23 -5.07 0.59
N SER A 233 -17.26 -4.85 1.41
CA SER A 233 -17.82 -3.54 1.73
C SER A 233 -17.80 -3.31 3.24
N TYR A 234 -17.14 -2.23 3.66
CA TYR A 234 -17.00 -1.86 5.06
C TYR A 234 -18.17 -0.96 5.45
N ARG A 235 -18.79 -1.21 6.60
CA ARG A 235 -19.75 -0.31 7.23
C ARG A 235 -18.98 0.79 7.97
N VAL A 236 -19.24 2.04 7.60
CA VAL A 236 -18.56 3.24 8.08
C VAL A 236 -19.60 4.10 8.79
N THR A 237 -19.43 4.35 10.09
CA THR A 237 -20.44 5.01 10.92
C THR A 237 -19.83 6.25 11.61
N PRO A 238 -20.13 7.48 11.14
CA PRO A 238 -19.66 8.71 11.77
C PRO A 238 -20.43 9.03 13.06
N SER A 239 -19.71 9.41 14.11
CA SER A 239 -20.31 9.71 15.43
C SER A 239 -21.25 10.92 15.46
N HIS A 240 -21.06 11.90 14.58
CA HIS A 240 -21.87 13.13 14.54
C HIS A 240 -23.24 12.94 13.84
N THR A 241 -23.35 12.01 12.88
CA THR A 241 -24.63 11.66 12.24
C THR A 241 -25.28 10.40 12.81
N ALA A 242 -24.48 9.49 13.36
CA ALA A 242 -24.85 8.10 13.70
C ALA A 242 -25.47 7.30 12.52
N ARG A 243 -25.32 7.77 11.27
CA ARG A 243 -25.87 7.12 10.07
C ARG A 243 -24.77 6.28 9.39
N PRO A 244 -24.94 4.95 9.28
CA PRO A 244 -23.96 4.10 8.62
C PRO A 244 -24.01 4.27 7.09
N VAL A 245 -22.85 4.35 6.45
CA VAL A 245 -22.70 4.24 4.99
C VAL A 245 -21.80 3.05 4.64
N TYR A 246 -22.05 2.42 3.48
CA TYR A 246 -21.27 1.27 3.02
C TYR A 246 -20.23 1.70 1.98
N ARG A 247 -18.98 1.26 2.14
CA ARG A 247 -17.84 1.66 1.31
C ARG A 247 -16.95 0.45 0.97
N ARG A 248 -16.83 0.13 -0.32
CA ARG A 248 -15.80 -0.81 -0.83
C ARG A 248 -14.43 -0.15 -0.88
N TYR A 249 -13.36 -0.94 -0.89
CA TYR A 249 -11.98 -0.42 -0.96
C TYR A 249 -11.74 0.56 -2.13
N LYS A 250 -12.33 0.35 -3.33
CA LYS A 250 -12.25 1.30 -4.48
C LYS A 250 -12.76 2.72 -4.13
N HIS A 251 -13.64 2.87 -3.13
CA HIS A 251 -14.14 4.20 -2.70
C HIS A 251 -13.14 4.91 -1.75
N PHE A 252 -12.44 4.16 -0.89
CA PHE A 252 -11.33 4.71 -0.10
C PHE A 252 -10.19 5.12 -1.02
N ASP A 253 -9.85 4.27 -2.00
CA ASP A 253 -8.83 4.51 -3.02
C ASP A 253 -9.13 5.77 -3.85
N TRP A 254 -10.38 5.95 -4.27
CA TRP A 254 -10.84 7.20 -4.89
C TRP A 254 -10.59 8.42 -4.00
N LEU A 255 -11.05 8.38 -2.74
CA LEU A 255 -10.90 9.50 -1.81
C LEU A 255 -9.43 9.83 -1.55
N TYR A 256 -8.58 8.83 -1.33
CA TYR A 256 -7.14 8.99 -1.17
C TYR A 256 -6.50 9.71 -2.36
N ASN A 257 -6.87 9.35 -3.60
CA ASN A 257 -6.41 10.03 -4.81
C ASN A 257 -7.00 11.45 -4.99
N ARG A 258 -8.08 11.82 -4.29
CA ARG A 258 -8.56 13.22 -4.20
C ARG A 258 -7.79 14.01 -3.14
N LEU A 259 -7.53 13.42 -1.98
CA LEU A 259 -6.75 14.03 -0.90
C LEU A 259 -5.33 14.40 -1.37
N LEU A 260 -4.62 13.47 -2.04
CA LEU A 260 -3.30 13.72 -2.62
C LEU A 260 -3.30 14.82 -3.70
N HIS A 261 -4.40 15.00 -4.42
CA HIS A 261 -4.53 16.04 -5.44
C HIS A 261 -4.84 17.42 -4.83
N LYS A 262 -5.63 17.46 -3.76
CA LYS A 262 -6.01 18.71 -3.09
C LYS A 262 -4.90 19.26 -2.19
N PHE A 263 -4.27 18.40 -1.39
CA PHE A 263 -3.39 18.83 -0.29
C PHE A 263 -1.90 18.53 -0.57
N THR A 264 -1.14 19.56 -0.96
CA THR A 264 0.30 19.44 -1.32
C THR A 264 1.28 19.60 -0.15
N VAL A 265 0.82 20.11 1.00
CA VAL A 265 1.65 20.43 2.17
C VAL A 265 1.26 19.66 3.43
N ILE A 266 0.34 18.70 3.30
CA ILE A 266 -0.20 17.88 4.40
C ILE A 266 0.19 16.42 4.15
N SER A 267 0.54 15.70 5.22
CA SER A 267 0.92 14.29 5.14
C SER A 267 -0.32 13.40 5.16
N VAL A 268 -0.91 13.16 3.99
CA VAL A 268 -2.08 12.28 3.83
C VAL A 268 -1.72 10.84 4.23
N PRO A 269 -2.47 10.19 5.14
CA PRO A 269 -2.19 8.81 5.53
C PRO A 269 -2.40 7.84 4.36
N HIS A 270 -1.48 6.88 4.19
CA HIS A 270 -1.52 5.91 3.09
C HIS A 270 -2.52 4.79 3.35
N LEU A 271 -3.16 4.28 2.28
CA LEU A 271 -4.05 3.12 2.36
C LEU A 271 -3.28 1.79 2.43
N PRO A 272 -3.82 0.75 3.08
CA PRO A 272 -3.27 -0.60 3.02
C PRO A 272 -3.36 -1.20 1.61
N GLU A 273 -2.32 -1.94 1.22
CA GLU A 273 -2.06 -2.43 -0.15
C GLU A 273 -3.26 -3.01 -0.93
N LYS A 274 -3.22 -2.82 -2.26
CA LYS A 274 -4.06 -3.53 -3.22
C LYS A 274 -3.48 -4.93 -3.46
N GLN A 275 -4.28 -5.97 -3.24
CA GLN A 275 -3.93 -7.37 -3.49
C GLN A 275 -5.03 -7.99 -4.37
N ALA A 276 -4.64 -8.71 -5.42
CA ALA A 276 -5.57 -9.35 -6.37
C ALA A 276 -5.88 -10.79 -5.96
N THR A 277 -4.83 -11.63 -5.90
CA THR A 277 -4.86 -12.98 -5.31
C THR A 277 -5.06 -12.88 -3.80
N GLY A 278 -5.70 -13.87 -3.18
CA GLY A 278 -5.93 -13.91 -1.72
C GLY A 278 -6.83 -12.82 -1.15
N ARG A 279 -7.46 -11.98 -1.99
CA ARG A 279 -8.29 -10.83 -1.56
C ARG A 279 -9.52 -11.16 -0.69
N PHE A 280 -9.81 -12.44 -0.49
CA PHE A 280 -10.89 -12.97 0.35
C PHE A 280 -10.40 -13.79 1.55
N GLU A 281 -9.09 -13.87 1.77
CA GLU A 281 -8.49 -14.51 2.96
C GLU A 281 -8.80 -13.67 4.21
N GLU A 282 -9.08 -14.37 5.32
CA GLU A 282 -9.54 -13.75 6.57
C GLU A 282 -8.47 -12.86 7.19
N ASP A 283 -7.24 -13.37 7.37
CA ASP A 283 -6.08 -12.60 7.84
C ASP A 283 -5.83 -11.32 7.01
N PHE A 284 -6.04 -11.39 5.70
CA PHE A 284 -5.86 -10.25 4.79
C PHE A 284 -6.98 -9.21 4.96
N ILE A 285 -8.24 -9.66 5.02
CA ILE A 285 -9.41 -8.80 5.27
C ILE A 285 -9.28 -8.11 6.65
N GLU A 286 -8.87 -8.85 7.68
CA GLU A 286 -8.60 -8.33 9.02
C GLU A 286 -7.49 -7.28 9.04
N LYS A 287 -6.31 -7.60 8.50
CA LYS A 287 -5.17 -6.68 8.41
C LYS A 287 -5.57 -5.40 7.68
N ARG A 288 -6.34 -5.51 6.61
CA ARG A 288 -6.92 -4.35 5.90
C ARG A 288 -7.92 -3.59 6.78
N LYS A 289 -8.83 -4.25 7.50
CA LYS A 289 -9.78 -3.62 8.44
C LYS A 289 -9.02 -2.80 9.51
N ARG A 290 -8.03 -3.39 10.19
CA ARG A 290 -7.21 -2.71 11.21
C ARG A 290 -6.51 -1.48 10.65
N ARG A 291 -5.87 -1.59 9.48
CA ARG A 291 -5.20 -0.45 8.82
C ARG A 291 -6.16 0.63 8.33
N LEU A 292 -7.35 0.26 7.84
CA LEU A 292 -8.40 1.23 7.49
C LEU A 292 -8.96 1.96 8.72
N ILE A 293 -9.05 1.30 9.89
CA ILE A 293 -9.40 1.98 11.16
C ILE A 293 -8.33 3.00 11.54
N LEU A 294 -7.04 2.65 11.48
CA LEU A 294 -5.94 3.60 11.75
C LEU A 294 -5.94 4.79 10.77
N TRP A 295 -6.14 4.52 9.48
CA TRP A 295 -6.29 5.53 8.44
C TRP A 295 -7.47 6.47 8.73
N MET A 296 -8.64 5.93 9.06
CA MET A 296 -9.85 6.68 9.38
C MET A 296 -9.67 7.53 10.65
N ASN A 297 -9.10 6.96 11.71
CA ASN A 297 -8.83 7.68 12.95
C ASN A 297 -7.95 8.91 12.68
N HIS A 298 -6.84 8.74 11.94
CA HIS A 298 -5.95 9.82 11.55
C HIS A 298 -6.65 10.88 10.68
N MET A 299 -7.45 10.45 9.69
CA MET A 299 -8.28 11.36 8.89
C MET A 299 -9.25 12.20 9.74
N THR A 300 -9.83 11.62 10.79
CA THR A 300 -10.75 12.32 11.70
C THR A 300 -10.07 13.17 12.77
N SER A 301 -8.85 12.82 13.22
CA SER A 301 -8.09 13.62 14.20
C SER A 301 -7.34 14.79 13.56
N HIS A 302 -7.06 14.73 12.25
CA HIS A 302 -6.38 15.78 11.52
C HIS A 302 -7.29 17.01 11.31
N PRO A 303 -6.93 18.23 11.77
CA PRO A 303 -7.83 19.38 11.71
C PRO A 303 -8.27 19.81 10.31
N VAL A 304 -7.37 19.79 9.32
CA VAL A 304 -7.72 20.09 7.90
C VAL A 304 -8.47 18.93 7.24
N LEU A 305 -7.88 17.74 7.17
CA LEU A 305 -8.45 16.60 6.43
C LEU A 305 -9.87 16.19 6.91
N SER A 306 -10.18 16.36 8.20
CA SER A 306 -11.51 16.08 8.76
C SER A 306 -12.62 17.06 8.32
N GLN A 307 -12.27 18.22 7.73
CA GLN A 307 -13.21 19.26 7.28
C GLN A 307 -13.40 19.30 5.75
N TYR A 308 -12.77 18.38 4.99
CA TYR A 308 -12.85 18.38 3.53
C TYR A 308 -14.23 17.93 3.02
N GLU A 309 -14.87 18.72 2.13
CA GLU A 309 -16.19 18.40 1.55
C GLU A 309 -16.23 16.98 0.94
N GLY A 310 -15.17 16.57 0.23
CA GLY A 310 -15.09 15.23 -0.37
C GLY A 310 -15.00 14.09 0.65
N PHE A 311 -14.51 14.36 1.87
CA PHE A 311 -14.53 13.41 2.98
C PHE A 311 -15.88 13.40 3.70
N GLU A 312 -16.52 14.56 3.91
CA GLU A 312 -17.89 14.62 4.43
C GLU A 312 -18.87 13.87 3.51
N HIS A 313 -18.79 14.10 2.19
CA HIS A 313 -19.59 13.36 1.20
C HIS A 313 -19.31 11.84 1.26
N PHE A 314 -18.04 11.44 1.40
CA PHE A 314 -17.67 10.05 1.61
C PHE A 314 -18.28 9.45 2.89
N LEU A 315 -18.43 10.23 3.97
CA LEU A 315 -18.98 9.76 5.24
C LEU A 315 -20.51 9.81 5.33
N GLN A 316 -21.18 10.73 4.63
CA GLN A 316 -22.61 11.01 4.81
C GLN A 316 -23.51 10.49 3.67
N CYS A 317 -23.00 10.32 2.45
CA CYS A 317 -23.84 10.01 1.29
C CYS A 317 -24.25 8.53 1.20
N ALA A 318 -25.53 8.23 1.44
CA ALA A 318 -26.08 6.88 1.33
C ALA A 318 -26.70 6.53 -0.05
N ASP A 319 -27.04 7.52 -0.87
CA ASP A 319 -27.73 7.33 -2.17
C ASP A 319 -26.75 7.23 -3.35
N ASP A 320 -26.90 6.21 -4.20
CA ASP A 320 -26.02 5.93 -5.35
C ASP A 320 -26.00 7.08 -6.38
N LYS A 321 -27.07 7.87 -6.55
CA LYS A 321 -27.13 8.99 -7.52
C LYS A 321 -26.44 10.23 -6.98
N GLN A 322 -26.71 10.59 -5.72
CA GLN A 322 -26.03 11.67 -5.02
C GLN A 322 -24.54 11.35 -4.85
N TRP A 323 -24.18 10.08 -4.63
CA TRP A 323 -22.79 9.62 -4.58
C TRP A 323 -22.03 10.02 -5.86
N LYS A 324 -22.55 9.70 -7.04
CA LYS A 324 -21.98 10.11 -8.33
C LYS A 324 -21.89 11.62 -8.51
N LEU A 325 -22.90 12.39 -8.06
CA LEU A 325 -22.91 13.85 -8.17
C LEU A 325 -21.84 14.51 -7.28
N GLY A 326 -21.73 14.11 -6.01
CA GLY A 326 -20.69 14.63 -5.11
C GLY A 326 -19.28 14.15 -5.48
N LYS A 327 -19.15 12.92 -6.02
CA LYS A 327 -17.90 12.44 -6.62
C LYS A 327 -17.45 13.37 -7.75
N ARG A 328 -18.34 13.65 -8.72
CA ARG A 328 -18.07 14.56 -9.84
C ARG A 328 -17.86 16.02 -9.42
N ARG A 329 -18.35 16.44 -8.23
CA ARG A 329 -18.05 17.75 -7.62
C ARG A 329 -16.62 17.79 -7.09
N ALA A 330 -16.23 16.83 -6.23
CA ALA A 330 -14.88 16.73 -5.67
C ALA A 330 -13.80 16.44 -6.74
N GLU A 331 -14.19 15.93 -7.91
CA GLU A 331 -13.32 15.77 -9.07
C GLU A 331 -13.10 17.06 -9.88
N LYS A 332 -13.96 18.08 -9.68
CA LYS A 332 -13.91 19.40 -10.33
C LYS A 332 -13.56 20.53 -9.35
N ASP A 333 -12.96 20.20 -8.21
CA ASP A 333 -12.47 21.18 -7.24
C ASP A 333 -11.29 21.98 -7.84
N GLU A 334 -11.46 23.30 -7.96
CA GLU A 334 -10.43 24.23 -8.45
C GLU A 334 -9.44 24.63 -7.33
N MET A 335 -9.82 24.45 -6.06
CA MET A 335 -9.04 24.80 -4.86
C MET A 335 -8.15 23.63 -4.42
N VAL A 336 -7.41 23.10 -5.39
CA VAL A 336 -6.52 21.93 -5.29
C VAL A 336 -5.06 22.32 -5.50
N GLY A 337 -4.14 21.41 -5.19
CA GLY A 337 -2.72 21.56 -5.47
C GLY A 337 -2.10 22.77 -4.76
N ALA A 338 -2.00 23.87 -5.52
CA ALA A 338 -1.45 25.14 -5.08
C ALA A 338 -2.53 26.18 -4.76
N SER A 339 -3.67 26.14 -5.45
CA SER A 339 -4.85 26.96 -5.15
C SER A 339 -5.36 26.74 -3.73
N PHE A 340 -5.17 25.52 -3.18
CA PHE A 340 -5.39 25.21 -1.76
C PHE A 340 -4.72 26.23 -0.82
N LEU A 341 -3.50 26.72 -1.13
CA LEU A 341 -2.76 27.65 -0.28
C LEU A 341 -3.41 29.04 -0.19
N LEU A 342 -4.28 29.42 -1.13
CA LEU A 342 -5.11 30.64 -1.02
C LEU A 342 -6.22 30.52 0.04
N THR A 343 -6.56 29.30 0.47
CA THR A 343 -7.55 29.05 1.54
C THR A 343 -6.94 29.15 2.94
N VAL A 344 -5.60 29.16 3.05
CA VAL A 344 -4.86 29.11 4.32
C VAL A 344 -4.68 30.50 4.91
N GLN A 345 -5.26 30.74 6.08
CA GLN A 345 -5.07 31.97 6.86
C GLN A 345 -3.90 31.80 7.82
N ILE A 346 -2.97 32.75 7.82
CA ILE A 346 -1.75 32.72 8.64
C ILE A 346 -1.73 33.80 9.74
N PRO A 347 -0.97 33.59 10.83
CA PRO A 347 -0.76 34.60 11.86
C PRO A 347 -0.12 35.90 11.34
N THR A 348 -0.43 37.01 12.00
CA THR A 348 0.22 38.31 11.74
C THR A 348 1.68 38.34 12.22
N GLU A 349 2.05 37.46 13.16
CA GLU A 349 3.42 37.32 13.68
C GLU A 349 4.42 37.01 12.56
N HIS A 350 5.53 37.76 12.53
CA HIS A 350 6.57 37.60 11.51
C HIS A 350 7.68 36.68 12.06
N GLN A 351 8.00 35.63 11.30
CA GLN A 351 9.17 34.76 11.51
C GLN A 351 10.23 35.10 10.48
N ASP A 352 11.52 34.94 10.81
CA ASP A 352 12.58 34.93 9.80
C ASP A 352 12.46 33.67 8.93
N LEU A 353 12.64 33.81 7.63
CA LEU A 353 12.65 32.68 6.70
C LEU A 353 13.91 31.81 6.89
N GLN A 354 15.01 32.36 7.42
CA GLN A 354 16.20 31.59 7.78
C GLN A 354 15.93 30.63 8.94
N ASP A 355 15.31 31.10 10.03
CA ASP A 355 14.88 30.26 11.17
C ASP A 355 13.95 29.13 10.71
N VAL A 356 13.00 29.44 9.81
CA VAL A 356 12.07 28.44 9.27
C VAL A 356 12.79 27.44 8.35
N GLU A 357 13.78 27.86 7.56
CA GLU A 357 14.60 26.94 6.75
C GLU A 357 15.43 25.98 7.64
N GLU A 358 16.08 26.49 8.68
CA GLU A 358 16.83 25.67 9.64
C GLU A 358 15.91 24.71 10.43
N ARG A 359 14.70 25.16 10.79
CA ARG A 359 13.65 24.32 11.39
C ARG A 359 13.15 23.22 10.44
N VAL A 360 13.15 23.46 9.12
CA VAL A 360 12.78 22.48 8.09
C VAL A 360 13.90 21.47 7.83
N ASP A 361 15.16 21.89 7.73
CA ASP A 361 16.28 20.93 7.60
C ASP A 361 16.48 20.09 8.88
N SER A 362 16.28 20.67 10.06
CA SER A 362 16.25 19.91 11.32
C SER A 362 15.19 18.80 11.30
N PHE A 363 14.01 19.09 10.74
CA PHE A 363 12.96 18.09 10.56
C PHE A 363 13.29 17.06 9.49
N LYS A 364 13.92 17.47 8.38
CA LYS A 364 14.37 16.57 7.31
C LYS A 364 15.34 15.49 7.83
N VAL A 365 16.31 15.89 8.66
CA VAL A 365 17.24 14.96 9.33
C VAL A 365 16.49 14.04 10.29
N PHE A 366 15.61 14.59 11.12
CA PHE A 366 14.76 13.82 12.04
C PHE A 366 13.88 12.80 11.31
N ALA A 367 13.15 13.21 10.27
CA ALA A 367 12.18 12.39 9.55
C ALA A 367 12.87 11.22 8.86
N LYS A 368 14.00 11.45 8.19
CA LYS A 368 14.83 10.37 7.65
C LYS A 368 15.27 9.38 8.73
N LYS A 369 15.80 9.88 9.87
CA LYS A 369 16.27 9.00 10.93
C LYS A 369 15.13 8.23 11.63
N MET A 370 13.92 8.81 11.67
CA MET A 370 12.72 8.12 12.12
C MET A 370 12.31 7.02 11.15
N ASP A 371 12.32 7.27 9.83
CA ASP A 371 12.00 6.28 8.80
C ASP A 371 12.95 5.07 8.85
N ASP A 372 14.27 5.32 8.88
CA ASP A 372 15.30 4.28 9.08
C ASP A 372 14.99 3.40 10.32
N SER A 373 14.56 4.02 11.42
CA SER A 373 14.34 3.34 12.71
C SER A 373 12.99 2.63 12.79
N VAL A 374 11.95 3.17 12.15
CA VAL A 374 10.63 2.54 12.01
C VAL A 374 10.72 1.32 11.10
N LEU A 375 11.47 1.41 9.99
CA LEU A 375 11.77 0.27 9.12
C LEU A 375 12.54 -0.82 9.87
N GLN A 376 13.57 -0.45 10.65
CA GLN A 376 14.30 -1.41 11.50
C GLN A 376 13.36 -2.14 12.48
N LEU A 377 12.48 -1.42 13.18
CA LEU A 377 11.54 -2.02 14.13
C LEU A 377 10.49 -2.91 13.42
N THR A 378 9.99 -2.48 12.26
CA THR A 378 9.07 -3.26 11.42
C THR A 378 9.68 -4.59 10.99
N ASN A 379 10.96 -4.59 10.59
CA ASN A 379 11.68 -5.80 10.22
C ASN A 379 11.84 -6.75 11.41
N VAL A 380 12.25 -6.25 12.59
CA VAL A 380 12.40 -7.05 13.81
C VAL A 380 11.06 -7.63 14.27
N ALA A 381 9.99 -6.82 14.30
CA ALA A 381 8.65 -7.29 14.66
C ALA A 381 8.12 -8.35 13.68
N THR A 382 8.35 -8.19 12.37
CA THR A 382 8.00 -9.19 11.34
C THR A 382 8.79 -10.49 11.51
N GLU A 383 10.06 -10.42 11.91
CA GLU A 383 10.85 -11.61 12.24
C GLU A 383 10.34 -12.30 13.51
N LEU A 384 9.95 -11.53 14.54
CA LEU A 384 9.34 -12.06 15.75
C LEU A 384 8.01 -12.77 15.46
N VAL A 385 7.13 -12.24 14.60
CA VAL A 385 5.91 -12.95 14.15
C VAL A 385 6.26 -14.34 13.60
N ARG A 386 7.24 -14.43 12.69
CA ARG A 386 7.68 -15.70 12.09
C ARG A 386 8.27 -16.66 13.13
N LYS A 387 9.03 -16.14 14.09
CA LYS A 387 9.59 -16.91 15.23
C LYS A 387 8.50 -17.44 16.16
N HIS A 388 7.43 -16.69 16.40
CA HIS A 388 6.28 -17.13 17.21
C HIS A 388 5.50 -18.26 16.54
N MET A 389 5.02 -18.03 15.31
CA MET A 389 4.18 -19.00 14.57
C MET A 389 4.90 -20.32 14.23
N GLY A 390 6.22 -20.26 14.00
CA GLY A 390 7.03 -21.42 13.62
C GLY A 390 8.02 -21.88 14.69
N GLY A 391 9.00 -21.04 15.02
CA GLY A 391 10.16 -21.41 15.84
C GLY A 391 9.82 -21.81 17.27
N PHE A 392 9.23 -20.90 18.05
CA PHE A 392 8.87 -21.15 19.44
C PHE A 392 7.87 -22.30 19.56
N ARG A 393 6.78 -22.27 18.76
CA ARG A 393 5.80 -23.37 18.66
C ARG A 393 6.46 -24.74 18.49
N LYS A 394 7.44 -24.85 17.57
CA LYS A 394 8.16 -26.10 17.28
C LYS A 394 9.00 -26.60 18.45
N GLU A 395 9.74 -25.73 19.13
CA GLU A 395 10.60 -26.15 20.25
C GLU A 395 9.80 -26.48 21.51
N PHE A 396 8.73 -25.73 21.83
CA PHE A 396 7.80 -26.08 22.89
C PHE A 396 7.11 -27.44 22.62
N ARG A 397 6.65 -27.67 21.38
CA ARG A 397 6.04 -28.96 20.98
C ARG A 397 7.03 -30.13 21.07
N LYS A 398 8.28 -29.97 20.62
CA LYS A 398 9.34 -30.98 20.79
C LYS A 398 9.52 -31.40 22.25
N LEU A 399 9.60 -30.42 23.16
CA LEU A 399 9.76 -30.67 24.58
C LEU A 399 8.53 -31.38 25.17
N GLY A 400 7.33 -31.00 24.74
CA GLY A 400 6.09 -31.71 25.08
C GLY A 400 6.11 -33.18 24.65
N ASN A 401 6.51 -33.46 23.41
CA ASN A 401 6.65 -34.83 22.88
C ASN A 401 7.70 -35.64 23.65
N ALA A 402 8.83 -35.02 24.04
CA ALA A 402 9.86 -35.70 24.83
C ALA A 402 9.33 -36.16 26.20
N PHE A 403 8.56 -35.33 26.90
CA PHE A 403 7.90 -35.74 28.16
C PHE A 403 6.88 -36.86 27.92
N GLN A 404 6.07 -36.78 26.86
CA GLN A 404 5.13 -37.87 26.51
C GLN A 404 5.87 -39.19 26.24
N SER A 405 7.00 -39.18 25.53
CA SER A 405 7.82 -40.39 25.31
C SER A 405 8.41 -40.98 26.59
N VAL A 406 8.82 -40.14 27.56
CA VAL A 406 9.28 -40.61 28.88
C VAL A 406 8.13 -41.26 29.67
N SER A 407 6.95 -40.61 29.70
CA SER A 407 5.73 -41.17 30.31
C SER A 407 5.34 -42.52 29.70
N GLN A 408 5.38 -42.65 28.37
CA GLN A 408 5.13 -43.91 27.67
C GLN A 408 6.15 -45.00 28.05
N ALA A 409 7.44 -44.67 28.09
CA ALA A 409 8.49 -45.62 28.46
C ALA A 409 8.34 -46.12 29.92
N PHE A 410 7.96 -45.25 30.85
CA PHE A 410 7.68 -45.64 32.24
C PHE A 410 6.39 -46.46 32.38
N GLY A 411 5.52 -46.49 31.37
CA GLY A 411 4.34 -47.37 31.32
C GLY A 411 4.62 -48.80 30.84
N LEU A 412 5.85 -49.10 30.40
CA LEU A 412 6.20 -50.41 29.82
C LEU A 412 6.54 -51.50 30.86
N ASP A 413 6.70 -51.13 32.14
CA ASP A 413 6.94 -52.08 33.24
C ASP A 413 5.89 -51.89 34.37
N PRO A 414 4.65 -52.38 34.18
CA PRO A 414 3.53 -52.17 35.10
C PRO A 414 3.78 -52.46 36.59
N PRO A 415 4.46 -53.56 37.01
CA PRO A 415 4.68 -53.85 38.43
C PRO A 415 5.63 -52.88 39.14
N ASN A 416 6.43 -52.10 38.41
CA ASN A 416 7.43 -51.18 38.97
C ASN A 416 7.12 -49.70 38.67
N CYS A 417 6.00 -49.38 38.01
CA CYS A 417 5.66 -48.01 37.61
C CYS A 417 4.76 -47.26 38.61
N SER A 418 4.86 -45.93 38.63
CA SER A 418 3.91 -45.07 39.34
C SER A 418 2.93 -44.44 38.34
N ASP A 419 1.69 -44.91 38.40
CA ASP A 419 0.60 -44.49 37.52
C ASP A 419 0.27 -42.99 37.67
N ALA A 420 0.48 -42.42 38.87
CA ALA A 420 0.32 -41.00 39.15
C ALA A 420 1.45 -40.18 38.49
N LEU A 421 2.71 -40.59 38.65
CA LEU A 421 3.87 -39.95 38.04
C LEU A 421 3.81 -40.01 36.51
N ASN A 422 3.42 -41.15 35.94
CA ASN A 422 3.28 -41.32 34.50
C ASN A 422 2.23 -40.37 33.91
N LYS A 423 1.11 -40.14 34.64
CA LYS A 423 0.06 -39.18 34.27
C LYS A 423 0.54 -37.73 34.41
N ALA A 424 1.23 -37.38 35.48
CA ALA A 424 1.78 -36.03 35.68
C ALA A 424 2.82 -35.65 34.60
N ILE A 425 3.72 -36.57 34.24
CA ILE A 425 4.70 -36.36 33.16
C ILE A 425 3.99 -36.22 31.79
N SER A 426 2.95 -37.03 31.52
CA SER A 426 2.15 -36.90 30.30
C SER A 426 1.43 -35.55 30.21
N ALA A 427 0.82 -35.10 31.31
CA ALA A 427 0.13 -33.82 31.42
C ALA A 427 1.09 -32.62 31.26
N THR A 428 2.30 -32.70 31.82
CA THR A 428 3.37 -31.73 31.55
C THR A 428 3.73 -31.70 30.07
N GLY A 429 3.81 -32.86 29.42
CA GLY A 429 3.99 -32.97 27.97
C GLY A 429 2.93 -32.20 27.18
N GLN A 430 1.65 -32.47 27.45
CA GLN A 430 0.51 -31.78 26.82
C GLN A 430 0.50 -30.27 27.13
N THR A 431 0.88 -29.88 28.34
CA THR A 431 0.98 -28.48 28.78
C THR A 431 2.03 -27.71 27.96
N TYR A 432 3.19 -28.31 27.70
CA TYR A 432 4.22 -27.71 26.85
C TYR A 432 3.79 -27.61 25.38
N GLU A 433 3.02 -28.56 24.85
CA GLU A 433 2.42 -28.42 23.51
C GLU A 433 1.41 -27.26 23.47
N ALA A 434 0.52 -27.15 24.47
CA ALA A 434 -0.44 -26.05 24.57
C ALA A 434 0.24 -24.67 24.71
N ILE A 435 1.35 -24.57 25.45
CA ILE A 435 2.18 -23.36 25.49
C ILE A 435 2.75 -23.03 24.11
N GLY A 436 3.17 -24.04 23.32
CA GLY A 436 3.58 -23.85 21.93
C GLY A 436 2.50 -23.22 21.06
N GLU A 437 1.24 -23.61 21.23
CA GLU A 437 0.09 -23.01 20.53
C GLU A 437 -0.21 -21.58 21.02
N LEU A 438 -0.09 -21.31 22.33
CA LEU A 438 -0.19 -19.94 22.86
C LEU A 438 0.86 -19.01 22.24
N PHE A 439 2.10 -19.48 22.08
CA PHE A 439 3.15 -18.73 21.36
C PHE A 439 2.79 -18.50 19.89
N ALA A 440 2.12 -19.44 19.22
CA ALA A 440 1.76 -19.31 17.81
C ALA A 440 0.68 -18.26 17.56
N GLU A 441 -0.31 -18.18 18.45
CA GLU A 441 -1.44 -17.24 18.36
C GLU A 441 -1.15 -15.84 18.92
N GLN A 442 -0.19 -15.71 19.85
CA GLN A 442 0.11 -14.44 20.52
C GLN A 442 0.32 -13.22 19.60
N PRO A 443 1.00 -13.31 18.42
CA PRO A 443 1.24 -12.15 17.56
C PRO A 443 -0.02 -11.38 17.13
N LYS A 444 -1.19 -12.03 17.11
CA LYS A 444 -2.49 -11.41 16.82
C LYS A 444 -2.88 -10.37 17.89
N ASN A 445 -2.45 -10.57 19.13
CA ASN A 445 -2.79 -9.74 20.28
C ASN A 445 -1.94 -8.46 20.38
N ASP A 446 -0.72 -8.45 19.84
CA ASP A 446 0.27 -7.40 20.09
C ASP A 446 1.12 -6.97 18.87
N LEU A 447 1.88 -7.89 18.28
CA LEU A 447 2.81 -7.60 17.17
C LEU A 447 2.07 -7.12 15.92
N TYR A 448 0.87 -7.63 15.64
CA TYR A 448 0.06 -7.18 14.49
C TYR A 448 -0.39 -5.72 14.67
N HIS A 449 -0.83 -5.33 15.87
CA HIS A 449 -1.18 -3.94 16.16
C HIS A 449 0.02 -3.00 16.07
N MET A 450 1.20 -3.44 16.55
CA MET A 450 2.46 -2.69 16.38
C MET A 450 2.82 -2.52 14.90
N LEU A 451 2.79 -3.60 14.11
CA LEU A 451 3.10 -3.57 12.67
C LEU A 451 2.12 -2.72 11.86
N ASP A 452 0.85 -2.69 12.25
CA ASP A 452 -0.17 -1.85 11.62
C ASP A 452 0.03 -0.36 11.96
N GLN A 453 0.43 -0.02 13.20
CA GLN A 453 0.79 1.36 13.56
C GLN A 453 2.08 1.84 12.91
N LEU A 454 3.12 1.01 12.86
CA LEU A 454 4.39 1.36 12.20
C LEU A 454 4.18 1.59 10.70
N SER A 455 3.31 0.81 10.06
CA SER A 455 2.96 0.98 8.64
C SER A 455 2.23 2.29 8.35
N LEU A 456 1.42 2.82 9.27
CA LEU A 456 0.84 4.17 9.15
C LEU A 456 1.97 5.22 9.11
N TYR A 457 2.95 5.11 10.02
CA TYR A 457 4.05 6.06 10.09
C TYR A 457 5.02 5.98 8.91
N GLN A 458 5.24 4.80 8.31
CA GLN A 458 6.00 4.70 7.05
C GLN A 458 5.31 5.46 5.91
N GLY A 459 3.99 5.35 5.78
CA GLY A 459 3.21 6.14 4.82
C GLY A 459 3.38 7.65 5.06
N LEU A 460 3.10 8.11 6.28
CA LEU A 460 3.23 9.52 6.66
C LEU A 460 4.66 10.07 6.49
N LEU A 461 5.69 9.28 6.77
CA LEU A 461 7.09 9.68 6.60
C LEU A 461 7.48 9.78 5.12
N SER A 462 6.95 8.90 4.27
CA SER A 462 7.24 8.89 2.83
C SER A 462 6.72 10.11 2.07
N ASN A 463 5.78 10.86 2.64
CA ASN A 463 5.26 12.12 2.06
C ASN A 463 6.24 13.30 2.26
N PHE A 464 6.95 13.36 3.39
CA PHE A 464 7.76 14.53 3.75
C PHE A 464 8.93 14.86 2.81
N PRO A 465 9.64 13.93 2.16
CA PRO A 465 10.68 14.25 1.18
C PRO A 465 10.19 15.19 0.06
N ASP A 466 9.00 14.92 -0.47
CA ASP A 466 8.40 15.71 -1.56
C ASP A 466 7.93 17.08 -1.04
N ILE A 467 7.27 17.13 0.12
CA ILE A 467 6.81 18.37 0.78
C ILE A 467 7.99 19.28 1.16
N ILE A 468 9.08 18.73 1.70
CA ILE A 468 10.28 19.48 2.09
C ILE A 468 11.04 20.00 0.87
N HIS A 469 11.08 19.23 -0.22
CA HIS A 469 11.68 19.69 -1.48
C HIS A 469 10.93 20.91 -2.03
N LEU A 470 9.60 20.84 -2.03
CA LEU A 470 8.68 21.93 -2.41
C LEU A 470 8.91 23.21 -1.58
N GLN A 471 9.01 23.10 -0.24
CA GLN A 471 9.32 24.26 0.61
C GLN A 471 10.72 24.84 0.31
N LYS A 472 11.73 24.00 0.02
CA LYS A 472 13.07 24.49 -0.35
C LYS A 472 13.11 25.16 -1.72
N GLY A 473 12.26 24.74 -2.66
CA GLY A 473 12.01 25.49 -3.89
C GLY A 473 11.48 26.91 -3.60
N ALA A 474 10.50 27.03 -2.69
CA ALA A 474 9.97 28.32 -2.27
C ALA A 474 11.03 29.23 -1.60
N PHE A 475 11.90 28.69 -0.74
CA PHE A 475 13.01 29.46 -0.16
C PHE A 475 14.03 29.91 -1.23
N ALA A 476 14.37 29.05 -2.19
CA ALA A 476 15.24 29.42 -3.30
C ALA A 476 14.64 30.56 -4.13
N LYS A 477 13.32 30.56 -4.39
CA LYS A 477 12.63 31.64 -5.11
C LYS A 477 12.58 32.97 -4.36
N VAL A 478 12.49 32.98 -3.03
CA VAL A 478 12.63 34.24 -2.25
C VAL A 478 14.06 34.80 -2.35
N LYS A 479 15.07 33.93 -2.30
CA LYS A 479 16.50 34.33 -2.43
C LYS A 479 16.83 34.81 -3.85
N GLU A 480 16.21 34.20 -4.88
CA GLU A 480 16.32 34.60 -6.29
C GLU A 480 15.61 35.93 -6.59
N SER A 481 14.36 36.10 -6.13
CA SER A 481 13.56 37.32 -6.36
C SER A 481 14.14 38.55 -5.65
N GLN A 482 14.59 38.43 -4.39
CA GLN A 482 15.25 39.56 -3.72
C GLN A 482 16.52 39.98 -4.46
N ARG A 483 17.38 39.04 -4.88
CA ARG A 483 18.56 39.37 -5.68
C ARG A 483 18.19 40.06 -7.00
N MET A 484 17.11 39.65 -7.66
CA MET A 484 16.66 40.31 -8.90
C MET A 484 16.12 41.73 -8.63
N SER A 485 15.51 41.99 -7.47
CA SER A 485 15.15 43.34 -7.01
C SER A 485 16.41 44.18 -6.75
N ASP A 486 17.38 43.63 -6.00
CA ASP A 486 18.66 44.27 -5.70
C ASP A 486 19.49 44.58 -6.98
N GLU A 487 19.35 43.76 -8.03
CA GLU A 487 19.94 43.95 -9.36
C GLU A 487 19.12 44.88 -10.28
N GLY A 488 17.96 45.39 -9.84
CA GLY A 488 17.09 46.29 -10.63
C GLY A 488 16.34 45.62 -11.79
N LYS A 489 16.05 44.32 -11.68
CA LYS A 489 15.43 43.47 -12.71
C LYS A 489 14.01 43.00 -12.37
N MET A 490 13.53 43.31 -11.17
CA MET A 490 12.22 42.94 -10.62
C MET A 490 11.79 44.04 -9.66
N ASP A 491 10.49 44.33 -9.57
CA ASP A 491 9.98 45.33 -8.63
C ASP A 491 9.97 44.75 -7.19
N GLN A 492 10.33 45.57 -6.20
CA GLN A 492 10.37 45.12 -4.80
C GLN A 492 8.99 44.66 -4.29
N GLU A 493 7.89 45.22 -4.80
CA GLU A 493 6.53 44.77 -4.47
C GLU A 493 6.24 43.35 -4.99
N GLU A 494 6.79 42.96 -6.14
CA GLU A 494 6.71 41.59 -6.67
C GLU A 494 7.54 40.62 -5.81
N ALA A 495 8.77 41.00 -5.47
CA ALA A 495 9.65 40.24 -4.59
C ALA A 495 9.06 40.06 -3.17
N ASP A 496 8.41 41.08 -2.62
CA ASP A 496 7.70 40.98 -1.34
C ASP A 496 6.39 40.19 -1.45
N GLY A 497 5.72 40.18 -2.61
CA GLY A 497 4.66 39.23 -2.93
C GLY A 497 5.15 37.78 -2.84
N ILE A 498 6.28 37.48 -3.49
CA ILE A 498 6.95 36.17 -3.46
C ILE A 498 7.32 35.77 -2.02
N ARG A 499 7.94 36.69 -1.26
CA ARG A 499 8.27 36.55 0.17
C ARG A 499 7.03 36.22 1.02
N LYS A 500 5.93 36.96 0.83
CA LYS A 500 4.65 36.80 1.55
C LYS A 500 4.00 35.45 1.26
N ARG A 501 4.01 34.98 0.01
CA ARG A 501 3.43 33.68 -0.37
C ARG A 501 4.28 32.51 0.13
N CYS A 502 5.61 32.59 0.04
CA CYS A 502 6.53 31.61 0.63
C CYS A 502 6.31 31.42 2.14
N ARG A 503 6.03 32.51 2.88
CA ARG A 503 5.67 32.47 4.31
C ARG A 503 4.36 31.71 4.60
N VAL A 504 3.39 31.69 3.68
CA VAL A 504 2.17 30.86 3.83
C VAL A 504 2.53 29.37 3.81
N VAL A 505 3.35 28.95 2.85
CA VAL A 505 3.82 27.56 2.74
C VAL A 505 4.65 27.15 3.97
N GLY A 506 5.54 28.04 4.42
CA GLY A 506 6.36 27.83 5.62
C GLY A 506 5.56 27.73 6.92
N PHE A 507 4.45 28.47 7.06
CA PHE A 507 3.52 28.31 8.18
C PHE A 507 2.76 26.98 8.08
N ALA A 508 2.25 26.60 6.92
CA ALA A 508 1.53 25.34 6.72
C ALA A 508 2.40 24.12 7.03
N LEU A 509 3.65 24.11 6.56
CA LEU A 509 4.58 23.03 6.89
C LEU A 509 4.94 22.99 8.38
N GLN A 510 5.08 24.14 9.05
CA GLN A 510 5.27 24.15 10.52
C GLN A 510 4.07 23.60 11.28
N ALA A 511 2.86 24.00 10.89
CA ALA A 511 1.61 23.47 11.45
C ALA A 511 1.50 21.95 11.26
N GLU A 512 1.92 21.45 10.10
CA GLU A 512 1.94 20.03 9.76
C GLU A 512 2.98 19.24 10.57
N MET A 513 4.23 19.73 10.64
CA MET A 513 5.28 19.13 11.46
C MET A 513 4.87 19.07 12.95
N ASN A 514 4.15 20.09 13.43
CA ASN A 514 3.61 20.16 14.79
C ASN A 514 2.49 19.12 15.01
N HIS A 515 1.53 19.02 14.09
CA HIS A 515 0.48 18.00 14.14
C HIS A 515 1.06 16.58 14.11
N PHE A 516 1.99 16.29 13.19
CA PHE A 516 2.69 15.01 13.11
C PHE A 516 3.41 14.66 14.42
N HIS A 517 4.15 15.61 15.02
CA HIS A 517 4.83 15.37 16.30
C HIS A 517 3.87 15.11 17.46
N LYS A 518 2.72 15.80 17.52
CA LYS A 518 1.66 15.58 18.51
C LYS A 518 1.04 14.19 18.38
N GLN A 519 0.55 13.84 17.19
CA GLN A 519 -0.07 12.54 16.95
C GLN A 519 0.92 11.40 17.22
N ARG A 520 2.17 11.52 16.75
CA ARG A 520 3.26 10.56 17.04
C ARG A 520 3.46 10.31 18.54
N ALA A 521 3.37 11.35 19.38
CA ALA A 521 3.57 11.21 20.82
C ALA A 521 2.42 10.45 21.51
N ILE A 522 1.19 10.55 20.98
CA ILE A 522 0.03 9.79 21.42
C ILE A 522 0.15 8.34 20.91
N ASP A 523 0.31 8.17 19.61
CA ASP A 523 0.32 6.88 18.93
C ASP A 523 1.41 5.94 19.44
N PHE A 524 2.67 6.41 19.56
CA PHE A 524 3.76 5.56 20.04
C PHE A 524 3.63 5.23 21.53
N LYS A 525 3.04 6.12 22.34
CA LYS A 525 2.71 5.84 23.74
C LYS A 525 1.67 4.74 23.83
N GLU A 526 0.58 4.84 23.07
CA GLU A 526 -0.50 3.85 23.08
C GLU A 526 -0.08 2.50 22.50
N MET A 527 0.69 2.50 21.40
CA MET A 527 1.31 1.31 20.82
C MET A 527 2.18 0.56 21.84
N MET A 528 3.10 1.26 22.51
CA MET A 528 3.98 0.64 23.51
C MET A 528 3.23 0.20 24.78
N GLN A 529 2.23 0.97 25.23
CA GLN A 529 1.38 0.57 26.36
C GLN A 529 0.52 -0.66 26.02
N SER A 530 0.00 -0.77 24.80
CA SER A 530 -0.77 -1.94 24.36
C SER A 530 0.11 -3.19 24.28
N TYR A 531 1.24 -3.10 23.58
CA TYR A 531 2.22 -4.19 23.46
C TYR A 531 2.67 -4.72 24.82
N LEU A 532 3.09 -3.84 25.75
CA LEU A 532 3.57 -4.26 27.07
C LEU A 532 2.47 -4.89 27.93
N LYS A 533 1.23 -4.37 27.88
CA LYS A 533 0.09 -4.99 28.60
C LYS A 533 -0.18 -6.41 28.10
N GLN A 534 -0.18 -6.61 26.78
CA GLN A 534 -0.46 -7.91 26.17
C GLN A 534 0.67 -8.92 26.42
N GLN A 535 1.94 -8.50 26.37
CA GLN A 535 3.08 -9.32 26.76
C GLN A 535 3.02 -9.73 28.24
N ILE A 536 2.65 -8.83 29.16
CA ILE A 536 2.45 -9.16 30.58
C ILE A 536 1.37 -10.23 30.75
N VAL A 537 0.20 -10.02 30.14
CA VAL A 537 -0.92 -10.99 30.18
C VAL A 537 -0.53 -12.33 29.56
N PHE A 538 0.27 -12.33 28.49
CA PHE A 538 0.79 -13.54 27.86
C PHE A 538 1.70 -14.35 28.79
N TYR A 539 2.75 -13.76 29.36
CA TYR A 539 3.65 -14.48 30.26
C TYR A 539 2.96 -14.91 31.56
N GLN A 540 1.97 -14.15 32.05
CA GLN A 540 1.11 -14.58 33.17
C GLN A 540 0.29 -15.84 32.81
N ARG A 541 -0.30 -15.92 31.61
CA ARG A 541 -1.00 -17.13 31.15
C ARG A 541 -0.06 -18.33 31.02
N VAL A 542 1.15 -18.13 30.52
CA VAL A 542 2.17 -19.20 30.43
C VAL A 542 2.56 -19.69 31.83
N GLY A 543 2.80 -18.77 32.78
CA GLY A 543 3.06 -19.11 34.18
C GLY A 543 1.94 -19.96 34.80
N GLN A 544 0.68 -19.53 34.64
CA GLN A 544 -0.49 -20.27 35.15
C GLN A 544 -0.64 -21.70 34.57
N GLN A 545 -0.19 -21.95 33.34
CA GLN A 545 -0.19 -23.31 32.79
C GLN A 545 0.90 -24.18 33.44
N LEU A 546 2.08 -23.61 33.71
CA LEU A 546 3.17 -24.30 34.40
C LEU A 546 2.82 -24.57 35.88
N GLU A 547 2.20 -23.61 36.57
CA GLU A 547 1.69 -23.77 37.95
C GLU A 547 0.66 -24.92 38.04
N ARG A 548 -0.29 -24.99 37.09
CA ARG A 548 -1.30 -26.07 37.04
C ARG A 548 -0.69 -27.45 36.84
N THR A 549 0.31 -27.60 35.96
CA THR A 549 0.95 -28.90 35.73
C THR A 549 1.93 -29.28 36.85
N LEU A 550 2.50 -28.30 37.56
CA LEU A 550 3.32 -28.54 38.74
C LEU A 550 2.51 -29.16 39.90
N HIS A 551 1.29 -28.68 40.14
CA HIS A 551 0.43 -29.23 41.20
C HIS A 551 0.02 -30.71 40.99
N LEU A 552 0.21 -31.28 39.79
CA LEU A 552 0.02 -32.71 39.54
C LEU A 552 1.12 -33.59 40.18
N TYR A 553 2.21 -32.99 40.66
CA TYR A 553 3.31 -33.67 41.35
C TYR A 553 3.22 -33.58 42.88
N ASP A 554 2.35 -32.74 43.44
CA ASP A 554 2.19 -32.56 44.89
C ASP A 554 1.55 -33.77 45.60
N SER A 555 1.01 -34.73 44.83
CA SER A 555 0.26 -35.90 45.32
C SER A 555 0.83 -37.24 44.82
N ILE A 556 2.15 -37.32 44.65
CA ILE A 556 2.90 -38.52 44.21
C ILE A 556 3.77 -39.03 45.36
#